data_AF-A0A959I983-F1
#
_entry.id   AF-A0A959I983-F1
#
_cell.length_a   1.000
_cell.length_b   1.000
_cell.length_c   1.000
_cell.angle_alpha   90.00
_cell.angle_beta   90.00
_cell.angle_gamma   90.00
#
_symmetry.space_group_name_H-M   'P 1'
#
loop_
_entity.id
_entity.type
_entity.pdbx_description
1 polymer ?
#
loop_
_entity_poly.entity_id
_entity_poly.type
_entity_poly.pdbx_seq_one_letter_code
_entity_poly.pdbx_strand_id
1 'polypeptide(L)'
;HTIKREQVVFIFAEAPFQLRGELPDLLADLTTFHGRLPMGAPTSPTLSNFACRALDAELIAFAKDMLWTFTRYADDMSFSSNQAFPAEKLNSVRSIIEKSGFAVNERKVQLFGPDDEKIVTGLLVGEQVTLAPDYLPKLKAEIEQLQDIMRAQNEQGQLETKWVENLKKQVQGRLNFAGFVLRRNSPAYVELRDAYQQAIHPPQEEFGAINWRAFPYN
;
A
#
# COMPACT_ATOMS: atom_id res chain seq x y z
N HIS A 1 12.51 4.17 -11.18
CA HIS A 1 11.50 5.13 -11.65
C HIS A 1 11.61 5.30 -13.17
N THR A 2 10.50 5.45 -13.88
CA THR A 2 10.43 5.52 -15.36
C THR A 2 10.50 6.94 -15.91
N ILE A 3 10.18 7.94 -15.08
CA ILE A 3 10.15 9.35 -15.45
C ILE A 3 11.57 9.88 -15.62
N LYS A 4 11.87 10.34 -16.83
CA LYS A 4 13.19 10.81 -17.26
C LYS A 4 13.38 12.30 -16.98
N ARG A 5 14.63 12.74 -16.94
CA ARG A 5 15.00 14.16 -16.74
C ARG A 5 14.29 15.09 -17.71
N GLU A 6 14.16 14.71 -18.97
CA GLU A 6 13.53 15.54 -20.01
C GLU A 6 12.06 15.81 -19.70
N GLN A 7 11.35 14.82 -19.12
CA GLN A 7 9.97 15.02 -18.66
C GLN A 7 9.91 15.97 -17.47
N VAL A 8 10.90 15.93 -16.57
CA VAL A 8 10.98 16.84 -15.42
C VAL A 8 11.25 18.29 -15.87
N VAL A 9 12.12 18.47 -16.87
CA VAL A 9 12.32 19.79 -17.51
C VAL A 9 11.00 20.32 -18.05
N PHE A 10 10.25 19.49 -18.78
CA PHE A 10 8.94 19.87 -19.33
C PHE A 10 7.95 20.26 -18.22
N ILE A 11 7.91 19.53 -17.10
CA ILE A 11 7.07 19.86 -15.94
C ILE A 11 7.35 21.28 -15.44
N PHE A 12 8.61 21.65 -15.28
CA PHE A 12 9.00 22.98 -14.79
C PHE A 12 8.82 24.10 -15.83
N ALA A 13 8.98 23.78 -17.12
CA ALA A 13 8.83 24.74 -18.21
C ALA A 13 7.35 25.08 -18.51
N GLU A 14 6.43 24.16 -18.18
CA GLU A 14 5.00 24.31 -18.47
C GLU A 14 4.19 24.76 -17.24
N ALA A 15 2.90 25.07 -17.46
CA ALA A 15 1.99 25.40 -16.37
C ALA A 15 1.91 24.23 -15.35
N PRO A 16 1.92 24.49 -14.04
CA PRO A 16 1.71 25.80 -13.39
C PRO A 16 2.99 26.61 -13.15
N PHE A 17 4.18 26.07 -13.42
CA PHE A 17 5.44 26.69 -13.02
C PHE A 17 5.95 27.72 -14.04
N GLN A 18 5.84 27.40 -15.33
CA GLN A 18 6.18 28.29 -16.45
C GLN A 18 7.59 28.91 -16.34
N LEU A 19 8.54 28.16 -15.79
CA LEU A 19 9.91 28.63 -15.62
C LEU A 19 10.61 28.75 -16.99
N ARG A 20 11.52 29.71 -17.11
CA ARG A 20 12.19 30.07 -18.37
C ARG A 20 13.71 30.09 -18.18
N GLY A 21 14.43 30.12 -19.30
CA GLY A 21 15.89 30.10 -19.32
C GLY A 21 16.42 28.77 -18.79
N GLU A 22 17.47 28.83 -17.96
CA GLU A 22 18.18 27.64 -17.44
C GLU A 22 17.52 27.03 -16.18
N LEU A 23 16.52 27.70 -15.60
CA LEU A 23 15.89 27.26 -14.34
C LEU A 23 15.22 25.87 -14.41
N PRO A 24 14.45 25.52 -15.46
CA PRO A 24 13.87 24.17 -15.59
C PRO A 24 14.94 23.07 -15.59
N ASP A 25 16.05 23.29 -16.29
CA ASP A 25 17.17 22.35 -16.37
C ASP A 25 17.87 22.19 -15.01
N LEU A 26 18.19 23.30 -14.34
CA LEU A 26 18.83 23.27 -13.02
C LEU A 26 17.97 22.52 -11.98
N LEU A 27 16.66 22.75 -11.98
CA LEU A 27 15.75 22.05 -11.07
C LEU A 27 15.58 20.57 -11.45
N ALA A 28 15.57 20.25 -12.75
CA ALA A 28 15.57 18.87 -13.20
C ALA A 28 16.86 18.15 -12.77
N ASP A 29 18.02 18.78 -12.89
CA ASP A 29 19.31 18.24 -12.42
C ASP A 29 19.34 18.04 -10.91
N LEU A 30 18.76 18.96 -10.14
CA LEU A 30 18.68 18.86 -8.69
C LEU A 30 17.73 17.75 -8.21
N THR A 31 16.69 17.47 -8.98
CA THR A 31 15.62 16.52 -8.60
C THR A 31 15.74 15.15 -9.26
N THR A 32 16.73 14.96 -10.14
CA THR A 32 16.98 13.69 -10.82
C THR A 32 18.34 13.12 -10.47
N PHE A 33 18.46 11.80 -10.53
CA PHE A 33 19.72 11.08 -10.33
C PHE A 33 19.85 10.02 -11.42
N HIS A 34 21.00 9.98 -12.10
CA HIS A 34 21.20 9.15 -13.30
C HIS A 34 20.09 9.30 -14.35
N GLY A 35 19.72 10.56 -14.64
CA GLY A 35 18.79 10.92 -15.72
C GLY A 35 17.32 10.61 -15.45
N ARG A 36 16.92 10.32 -14.21
CA ARG A 36 15.55 9.96 -13.84
C ARG A 36 15.21 10.38 -12.41
N LEU A 37 13.92 10.42 -12.07
CA LEU A 37 13.52 10.63 -10.68
C LEU A 37 14.07 9.52 -9.76
N PRO A 38 14.76 9.85 -8.67
CA PRO A 38 15.26 8.86 -7.70
C PRO A 38 14.12 8.29 -6.86
N MET A 39 14.23 7.02 -6.47
CA MET A 39 13.31 6.42 -5.50
C MET A 39 13.65 6.93 -4.10
N GLY A 40 12.63 7.29 -3.31
CA GLY A 40 12.80 7.76 -1.94
C GLY A 40 13.11 9.25 -1.77
N ALA A 41 13.33 10.00 -2.85
CA ALA A 41 13.43 11.46 -2.73
C ALA A 41 12.06 12.08 -2.46
N PRO A 42 11.98 13.10 -1.58
CA PRO A 42 10.70 13.71 -1.19
C PRO A 42 10.00 14.45 -2.34
N THR A 43 10.75 14.89 -3.35
CA THR A 43 10.21 15.59 -4.54
C THR A 43 9.65 14.63 -5.59
N SER A 44 10.15 13.40 -5.64
CA SER A 44 9.79 12.43 -6.69
C SER A 44 8.29 12.14 -6.75
N PRO A 45 7.56 11.87 -5.65
CA PRO A 45 6.12 11.59 -5.72
C PRO A 45 5.32 12.74 -6.35
N THR A 46 5.65 13.98 -5.99
CA THR A 46 4.98 15.17 -6.53
C THR A 46 5.28 15.35 -8.02
N LEU A 47 6.54 15.23 -8.42
CA LEU A 47 6.93 15.33 -9.83
C LEU A 47 6.33 14.19 -10.66
N SER A 48 6.20 12.99 -10.09
CA SER A 48 5.51 11.88 -10.74
C SER A 48 4.05 12.17 -11.05
N ASN A 49 3.35 12.81 -10.11
CA ASN A 49 1.97 13.23 -10.35
C ASN A 49 1.86 14.30 -11.44
N PHE A 50 2.80 15.25 -11.49
CA PHE A 50 2.83 16.23 -12.57
C PHE A 50 3.11 15.59 -13.94
N ALA A 51 4.01 14.62 -14.01
CA ALA A 51 4.28 13.88 -15.25
C ALA A 51 3.05 13.14 -15.78
N CYS A 52 2.21 12.63 -14.87
CA CYS A 52 0.97 11.93 -15.22
C CYS A 52 -0.20 12.86 -15.54
N ARG A 53 -0.08 14.19 -15.38
CA ARG A 53 -1.23 15.10 -15.50
C ARG A 53 -1.89 15.07 -16.89
N ALA A 54 -1.10 15.02 -17.96
CA ALA A 54 -1.62 14.96 -19.32
C ALA A 54 -2.30 13.61 -19.59
N LEU A 55 -1.68 12.51 -19.14
CA LEU A 55 -2.25 11.17 -19.17
C LEU A 55 -3.60 11.12 -18.44
N ASP A 56 -3.64 11.64 -17.20
CA ASP A 56 -4.85 11.67 -16.38
C ASP A 56 -5.96 12.45 -17.08
N ALA A 57 -5.66 13.60 -17.69
CA ALA A 57 -6.65 14.38 -18.42
C ALA A 57 -7.24 13.61 -19.61
N GLU A 58 -6.41 12.92 -20.41
CA GLU A 58 -6.88 12.10 -21.54
C GLU A 58 -7.71 10.90 -21.05
N LEU A 59 -7.27 10.20 -20.00
CA LEU A 59 -7.99 9.06 -19.43
C LEU A 59 -9.31 9.46 -18.77
N ILE A 60 -9.36 10.60 -18.09
CA ILE A 60 -10.60 11.14 -17.51
C ILE A 60 -11.61 11.46 -18.62
N ALA A 61 -11.16 12.13 -19.69
CA ALA A 61 -12.03 12.45 -20.82
C ALA A 61 -12.56 11.18 -21.50
N PHE A 62 -11.67 10.23 -21.78
CA PHE A 62 -12.03 8.94 -22.37
C PHE A 62 -13.01 8.16 -21.49
N ALA A 63 -12.75 8.08 -20.18
CA ALA A 63 -13.62 7.38 -19.25
C ALA A 63 -15.02 8.03 -19.20
N LYS A 64 -15.08 9.37 -19.21
CA LYS A 64 -16.35 10.10 -19.25
C LYS A 64 -17.16 9.77 -20.50
N ASP A 65 -16.54 9.74 -21.67
CA ASP A 65 -17.21 9.40 -22.94
C ASP A 65 -17.74 7.97 -22.94
N MET A 66 -17.05 7.05 -22.25
CA MET A 66 -17.45 5.65 -22.11
C MET A 66 -18.39 5.37 -20.93
N LEU A 67 -18.77 6.39 -20.15
CA LEU A 67 -19.51 6.25 -18.88
C LEU A 67 -18.80 5.35 -17.86
N TRP A 68 -17.47 5.38 -17.84
CA TRP A 68 -16.62 4.70 -16.87
C TRP A 68 -16.18 5.65 -15.76
N THR A 69 -15.88 5.10 -14.59
CA THR A 69 -15.21 5.82 -13.51
C THR A 69 -13.74 5.45 -13.48
N PHE A 70 -12.87 6.44 -13.61
CA PHE A 70 -11.42 6.29 -13.56
C PHE A 70 -10.85 6.83 -12.25
N THR A 71 -9.95 6.07 -11.63
CA THR A 71 -9.18 6.48 -10.45
C THR A 71 -7.73 6.04 -10.59
N ARG A 72 -6.79 6.88 -10.15
CA ARG A 72 -5.36 6.56 -10.11
C ARG A 72 -4.81 6.72 -8.69
N TYR A 73 -4.02 5.76 -8.24
CA TYR A 73 -3.21 5.82 -7.03
C TYR A 73 -1.75 5.50 -7.40
N ALA A 74 -0.88 6.52 -7.38
CA ALA A 74 0.48 6.40 -7.90
C ALA A 74 0.50 5.83 -9.34
N ASP A 75 1.12 4.67 -9.57
CA ASP A 75 1.16 3.97 -10.86
C ASP A 75 -0.03 3.01 -11.07
N ASP A 76 -0.79 2.69 -10.02
CA ASP A 76 -1.99 1.85 -10.11
C ASP A 76 -3.17 2.66 -10.66
N MET A 77 -3.77 2.16 -11.73
CA MET A 77 -4.94 2.74 -12.40
C MET A 77 -6.10 1.76 -12.32
N SER A 78 -7.30 2.26 -12.03
CA SER A 78 -8.51 1.44 -11.95
C SER A 78 -9.64 2.10 -12.73
N PHE A 79 -10.35 1.28 -13.50
CA PHE A 79 -11.53 1.66 -14.26
C PHE A 79 -12.70 0.81 -13.77
N SER A 80 -13.86 1.42 -13.55
CA SER A 80 -15.09 0.73 -13.17
C SER A 80 -16.26 1.18 -14.04
N SER A 81 -17.21 0.27 -14.26
CA SER A 81 -18.35 0.48 -15.15
C SER A 81 -19.50 -0.43 -14.71
N ASN A 82 -20.75 0.00 -14.98
CA ASN A 82 -21.94 -0.84 -14.82
C ASN A 82 -22.17 -1.78 -16.03
N GLN A 83 -21.31 -1.68 -17.05
CA GLN A 83 -21.34 -2.50 -18.25
C GLN A 83 -20.00 -3.19 -18.45
N ALA A 84 -20.01 -4.32 -19.16
CA ALA A 84 -18.78 -5.03 -19.51
C ALA A 84 -17.86 -4.15 -20.36
N PHE A 85 -16.55 -4.26 -20.13
CA PHE A 85 -15.53 -3.53 -20.87
C PHE A 85 -15.33 -4.13 -22.27
N PRO A 86 -15.59 -3.40 -23.37
CA PRO A 86 -15.30 -3.88 -24.71
C PRO A 86 -13.78 -3.95 -24.94
N ALA A 87 -13.29 -5.06 -25.50
CA ALA A 87 -11.85 -5.27 -25.73
C ALA A 87 -11.20 -4.15 -26.55
N GLU A 88 -11.91 -3.61 -27.54
CA GLU A 88 -11.45 -2.47 -28.36
C GLU A 88 -11.16 -1.23 -27.50
N LYS A 89 -12.03 -0.94 -26.52
CA LYS A 89 -11.88 0.22 -25.64
C LYS A 89 -10.75 0.05 -24.63
N LEU A 90 -10.48 -1.19 -24.20
CA LEU A 90 -9.29 -1.50 -23.40
C LEU A 90 -8.00 -1.23 -24.19
N ASN A 91 -7.99 -1.50 -25.50
CA ASN A 91 -6.85 -1.15 -26.35
C ASN A 91 -6.70 0.37 -26.49
N SER A 92 -7.79 1.13 -26.54
CA SER A 92 -7.72 2.60 -26.52
C SER A 92 -7.06 3.12 -25.25
N VAL A 93 -7.37 2.55 -24.07
CA VAL A 93 -6.71 2.90 -22.81
C VAL A 93 -5.20 2.65 -22.89
N ARG A 94 -4.78 1.48 -23.40
CA ARG A 94 -3.35 1.17 -23.62
C ARG A 94 -2.68 2.20 -24.51
N SER A 95 -3.30 2.53 -25.64
CA SER A 95 -2.77 3.53 -26.57
C SER A 95 -2.61 4.91 -25.94
N ILE A 96 -3.54 5.34 -25.08
CA ILE A 96 -3.43 6.62 -24.35
C ILE A 96 -2.22 6.60 -23.39
N ILE A 97 -2.02 5.50 -22.67
CA ILE A 97 -0.88 5.31 -21.75
C ILE A 97 0.45 5.35 -22.52
N GLU A 98 0.53 4.61 -23.62
CA GLU A 98 1.74 4.52 -24.46
C GLU A 98 2.07 5.85 -25.15
N LYS A 99 1.06 6.55 -25.67
CA LYS A 99 1.20 7.89 -26.25
C LYS A 99 1.74 8.90 -25.23
N SER A 100 1.43 8.71 -23.95
CA SER A 100 1.92 9.54 -22.85
C SER A 100 3.36 9.19 -22.41
N GLY A 101 4.01 8.22 -23.08
CA GLY A 101 5.39 7.83 -22.81
C GLY A 101 5.54 6.81 -21.68
N PHE A 102 4.46 6.14 -21.27
CA PHE A 102 4.46 5.09 -20.26
C PHE A 102 4.25 3.71 -20.91
N ALA A 103 4.55 2.65 -20.17
CA ALA A 103 4.32 1.28 -20.63
C ALA A 103 3.39 0.55 -19.66
N VAL A 104 2.43 -0.20 -20.21
CA VAL A 104 1.51 -1.02 -19.42
C VAL A 104 2.23 -2.32 -19.01
N ASN A 105 2.13 -2.68 -17.74
CA ASN A 105 2.58 -3.99 -17.29
C ASN A 105 1.46 -5.01 -17.48
N GLU A 106 1.43 -5.66 -18.65
CA GLU A 106 0.38 -6.63 -19.01
C GLU A 106 0.21 -7.77 -18.00
N ARG A 107 1.26 -8.14 -17.26
CA ARG A 107 1.17 -9.18 -16.22
C ARG A 107 0.34 -8.74 -15.00
N LYS A 108 0.21 -7.43 -14.79
CA LYS A 108 -0.58 -6.83 -13.71
C LYS A 108 -1.98 -6.40 -14.17
N VAL A 109 -2.29 -6.48 -15.46
CA VAL A 109 -3.61 -6.10 -15.97
C VAL A 109 -4.61 -7.18 -15.54
N GLN A 110 -5.63 -6.76 -14.80
CA GLN A 110 -6.71 -7.62 -14.35
C GLN A 110 -8.04 -7.06 -14.83
N LEU A 111 -8.92 -7.95 -15.27
CA LEU A 111 -10.29 -7.63 -15.64
C LEU A 111 -11.21 -8.45 -14.73
N PHE A 112 -12.15 -7.77 -14.09
CA PHE A 112 -13.08 -8.38 -13.16
C PHE A 112 -14.51 -8.27 -13.70
N GLY A 113 -15.24 -9.37 -13.66
CA GLY A 113 -16.67 -9.45 -13.85
C GLY A 113 -17.46 -9.05 -12.59
N PRO A 114 -18.80 -9.04 -12.68
CA PRO A 114 -19.68 -8.69 -11.57
C PRO A 114 -19.44 -9.56 -10.33
N ASP A 115 -19.31 -10.88 -10.51
CA ASP A 115 -19.20 -11.86 -9.43
C ASP A 115 -17.76 -12.09 -8.94
N ASP A 116 -16.77 -11.50 -9.59
CA ASP A 116 -15.37 -11.69 -9.22
C ASP A 116 -15.01 -10.92 -7.94
N GLU A 117 -14.13 -11.50 -7.13
CA GLU A 117 -13.46 -10.79 -6.03
C GLU A 117 -12.50 -9.73 -6.60
N LYS A 118 -12.81 -8.45 -6.38
CA LYS A 118 -12.04 -7.32 -6.90
C LYS A 118 -11.08 -6.83 -5.84
N ILE A 119 -9.80 -7.16 -5.97
CA ILE A 119 -8.75 -6.63 -5.07
C ILE A 119 -8.11 -5.42 -5.74
N VAL A 120 -8.35 -4.23 -5.19
CA VAL A 120 -7.80 -2.96 -5.67
C VAL A 120 -6.96 -2.33 -4.57
N THR A 121 -5.68 -2.06 -4.83
CA THR A 121 -4.74 -1.48 -3.84
C THR A 121 -4.66 -2.23 -2.50
N GLY A 122 -4.89 -3.56 -2.53
CA GLY A 122 -4.86 -4.42 -1.34
C GLY A 122 -6.16 -4.46 -0.52
N LEU A 123 -7.22 -3.82 -1.02
CA LEU A 123 -8.57 -3.84 -0.44
C LEU A 123 -9.52 -4.63 -1.33
N LEU A 124 -10.42 -5.39 -0.71
CA LEU A 124 -11.50 -6.07 -1.42
C LEU A 124 -12.63 -5.07 -1.66
N VAL A 125 -12.98 -4.87 -2.92
CA VAL A 125 -13.99 -3.92 -3.38
C VAL A 125 -15.26 -4.68 -3.78
N GLY A 126 -16.33 -4.50 -3.02
CA GLY A 126 -17.67 -4.98 -3.35
C GLY A 126 -18.71 -3.89 -3.10
N GLU A 127 -19.89 -4.26 -2.61
CA GLU A 127 -20.88 -3.29 -2.10
C GLU A 127 -20.31 -2.43 -0.96
N GLN A 128 -19.40 -3.01 -0.18
CA GLN A 128 -18.61 -2.33 0.82
C GLN A 128 -17.13 -2.65 0.61
N VAL A 129 -16.27 -1.69 0.91
CA VAL A 129 -14.81 -1.90 0.91
C VAL A 129 -14.44 -2.63 2.19
N THR A 130 -13.70 -3.73 2.05
CA THR A 130 -13.21 -4.53 3.17
C THR A 130 -11.75 -4.96 2.95
N LEU A 131 -11.18 -5.67 3.92
CA LEU A 131 -9.83 -6.21 3.82
C LEU A 131 -9.77 -7.37 2.83
N ALA A 132 -8.63 -7.51 2.14
CA ALA A 132 -8.38 -8.68 1.32
C ALA A 132 -8.43 -9.97 2.17
N PRO A 133 -8.87 -11.11 1.60
CA PRO A 133 -9.11 -12.36 2.35
C PRO A 133 -7.92 -12.81 3.22
N ASP A 134 -6.70 -12.65 2.70
CA ASP A 134 -5.47 -13.03 3.37
C ASP A 134 -5.03 -12.10 4.50
N TYR A 135 -5.61 -10.90 4.61
CA TYR A 135 -5.09 -9.88 5.52
C TYR A 135 -5.23 -10.29 6.98
N LEU A 136 -6.42 -10.74 7.38
CA LEU A 136 -6.72 -11.12 8.77
C LEU A 136 -5.96 -12.39 9.20
N PRO A 137 -5.92 -13.48 8.40
CA PRO A 137 -5.10 -14.64 8.74
C PRO A 137 -3.62 -14.29 8.92
N LYS A 138 -3.06 -13.45 8.04
CA LYS A 138 -1.67 -13.00 8.17
C LYS A 138 -1.45 -12.16 9.43
N LEU A 139 -2.37 -11.25 9.75
CA LEU A 139 -2.27 -10.43 10.97
C LEU A 139 -2.38 -11.28 12.24
N LYS A 140 -3.26 -12.29 12.25
CA LYS A 140 -3.39 -13.23 13.35
C LYS A 140 -2.08 -13.99 13.60
N ALA A 141 -1.49 -14.55 12.54
CA ALA A 141 -0.21 -15.25 12.63
C ALA A 141 0.93 -14.35 13.15
N GLU A 142 0.95 -13.07 12.75
CA GLU A 142 1.93 -12.10 13.28
C GLU A 142 1.72 -11.77 14.76
N ILE A 143 0.46 -11.73 15.23
CA ILE A 143 0.14 -11.53 16.65
C ILE A 143 0.57 -12.76 17.47
N GLU A 144 0.31 -13.96 16.96
CA GLU A 144 0.75 -15.23 17.58
C GLU A 144 2.28 -15.28 17.67
N GLN A 145 2.99 -14.96 16.58
CA GLN A 145 4.45 -14.86 16.58
C GLN A 145 4.96 -13.83 17.59
N LEU A 146 4.30 -12.67 17.69
CA LEU A 146 4.66 -11.64 18.67
C LEU A 146 4.46 -12.14 20.10
N GLN A 147 3.39 -12.89 20.36
CA GLN A 147 3.13 -13.48 21.68
C GLN A 147 4.23 -14.46 22.09
N ASP A 148 4.66 -15.34 21.18
CA ASP A 148 5.73 -16.30 21.45
C ASP A 148 7.06 -15.60 21.75
N ILE A 149 7.39 -14.54 21.00
CA ILE A 149 8.58 -13.72 21.23
C ILE A 149 8.51 -13.04 22.61
N MET A 150 7.37 -12.45 22.96
CA MET A 150 7.17 -11.76 24.23
C MET A 150 7.26 -12.71 25.43
N ARG A 151 6.75 -13.94 25.29
CA ARG A 151 6.89 -15.01 26.29
C ARG A 151 8.36 -15.39 26.50
N ALA A 152 9.08 -15.67 25.42
CA ALA A 152 10.51 -16.03 25.49
C ALA A 152 11.37 -14.91 26.14
N GLN A 153 11.04 -13.63 25.88
CA GLN A 153 11.72 -12.50 26.52
C GLN A 153 11.50 -12.43 28.03
N ASN A 154 10.28 -12.73 28.50
CA ASN A 154 9.99 -12.71 29.92
C ASN A 154 10.72 -13.84 30.66
N GLU A 155 10.88 -15.00 30.03
CA GLU A 155 11.60 -16.15 30.59
C GLU A 155 13.12 -15.95 30.66
N GLN A 156 13.71 -15.27 29.66
CA GLN A 156 15.17 -15.09 29.56
C GLN A 156 15.68 -13.81 30.23
N GLY A 157 14.80 -12.99 30.80
CA GLY A 157 15.14 -11.68 31.35
C GLY A 157 15.18 -10.59 30.26
N GLN A 158 14.81 -9.37 30.65
CA GLN A 158 14.57 -8.22 29.77
C GLN A 158 15.70 -7.97 28.75
N LEU A 159 15.52 -8.48 27.54
CA LEU A 159 16.24 -8.03 26.36
C LEU A 159 15.30 -7.14 25.55
N GLU A 160 14.93 -5.98 26.09
CA GLU A 160 14.28 -4.92 25.29
C GLU A 160 15.20 -4.55 24.14
N THR A 161 14.91 -5.12 22.98
CA THR A 161 15.71 -4.96 21.78
C THR A 161 14.91 -4.10 20.81
N LYS A 162 15.61 -3.17 20.15
CA LYS A 162 15.02 -2.25 19.17
C LYS A 162 14.21 -2.97 18.08
N TRP A 163 14.53 -4.23 17.79
CA TRP A 163 13.80 -5.04 16.82
C TRP A 163 12.41 -5.46 17.32
N VAL A 164 12.25 -5.83 18.60
CA VAL A 164 10.93 -6.19 19.16
C VAL A 164 10.03 -4.97 19.25
N GLU A 165 10.58 -3.82 19.66
CA GLU A 165 9.87 -2.53 19.62
C GLU A 165 9.34 -2.21 18.22
N ASN A 166 10.15 -2.42 17.19
CA ASN A 166 9.75 -2.22 15.80
C ASN A 166 8.67 -3.22 15.36
N LEU A 167 8.79 -4.49 15.76
CA LEU A 167 7.79 -5.52 15.46
C LEU A 167 6.44 -5.17 16.12
N LYS A 168 6.43 -4.76 17.39
CA LYS A 168 5.24 -4.28 18.10
C LYS A 168 4.55 -3.15 17.32
N LYS A 169 5.32 -2.15 16.87
CA LYS A 169 4.81 -1.02 16.08
C LYS A 169 4.27 -1.45 14.73
N GLN A 170 4.92 -2.40 14.06
CA GLN A 170 4.47 -2.95 12.78
C GLN A 170 3.11 -3.65 12.92
N VAL A 171 3.00 -4.59 13.88
CA VAL A 171 1.75 -5.33 14.14
C VAL A 171 0.64 -4.37 14.58
N GLN A 172 0.96 -3.39 15.43
CA GLN A 172 0.02 -2.34 15.84
C GLN A 172 -0.48 -1.51 14.66
N GLY A 173 0.42 -1.13 13.75
CA GLY A 173 0.08 -0.38 12.53
C GLY A 173 -0.88 -1.16 11.65
N ARG A 174 -0.61 -2.46 11.44
CA ARG A 174 -1.51 -3.35 10.70
C ARG A 174 -2.86 -3.54 11.37
N LEU A 175 -2.88 -3.72 12.68
CA LEU A 175 -4.13 -3.80 13.46
C LEU A 175 -4.94 -2.50 13.35
N ASN A 176 -4.29 -1.35 13.45
CA ASN A 176 -4.94 -0.04 13.30
C ASN A 176 -5.56 0.13 11.90
N PHE A 177 -4.85 -0.31 10.86
CA PHE A 177 -5.38 -0.34 9.50
C PHE A 177 -6.61 -1.25 9.39
N ALA A 178 -6.56 -2.46 9.96
CA ALA A 178 -7.72 -3.34 10.01
C ALA A 178 -8.93 -2.69 10.70
N GLY A 179 -8.69 -1.99 11.82
CA GLY A 179 -9.74 -1.25 12.54
C GLY A 179 -10.28 -0.03 11.78
N PHE A 180 -9.48 0.59 10.93
CA PHE A 180 -9.92 1.66 10.03
C PHE A 180 -10.86 1.12 8.95
N VAL A 181 -10.50 0.00 8.32
CA VAL A 181 -11.28 -0.60 7.21
C VAL A 181 -12.55 -1.29 7.72
N LEU A 182 -12.43 -2.19 8.71
CA LEU A 182 -13.55 -3.00 9.22
C LEU A 182 -14.46 -2.24 10.20
N ARG A 183 -14.07 -1.02 10.61
CA ARG A 183 -14.57 -0.28 11.78
C ARG A 183 -14.19 -0.94 13.10
N ARG A 184 -13.92 -0.11 14.11
CA ARG A 184 -13.37 -0.52 15.42
C ARG A 184 -14.34 -1.32 16.30
N ASN A 185 -15.60 -1.42 15.91
CA ASN A 185 -16.62 -2.22 16.60
C ASN A 185 -16.88 -3.58 15.92
N SER A 186 -16.20 -3.88 14.81
CA SER A 186 -16.31 -5.19 14.16
C SER A 186 -15.82 -6.30 15.10
N PRO A 187 -16.57 -7.42 15.25
CA PRO A 187 -16.14 -8.55 16.08
C PRO A 187 -14.74 -9.06 15.74
N ALA A 188 -14.42 -9.18 14.44
CA ALA A 188 -13.11 -9.64 13.98
C ALA A 188 -11.97 -8.70 14.39
N TYR A 189 -12.22 -7.39 14.38
CA TYR A 189 -11.23 -6.41 14.86
C TYR A 189 -11.06 -6.48 16.37
N VAL A 190 -12.16 -6.61 17.12
CA VAL A 190 -12.14 -6.70 18.59
C VAL A 190 -11.33 -7.93 19.03
N GLU A 191 -11.57 -9.09 18.41
CA GLU A 191 -10.81 -10.32 18.67
C GLU A 191 -9.30 -10.12 18.47
N LEU A 192 -8.88 -9.58 17.32
CA LEU A 192 -7.46 -9.35 17.03
C LEU A 192 -6.83 -8.29 17.93
N ARG A 193 -7.60 -7.25 18.31
CA ARG A 193 -7.14 -6.23 19.25
C ARG A 193 -6.88 -6.85 20.62
N ASP A 194 -7.80 -7.67 21.11
CA ASP A 194 -7.68 -8.30 22.42
C ASP A 194 -6.53 -9.31 22.43
N ALA A 195 -6.38 -10.10 21.37
CA ALA A 195 -5.21 -10.97 21.17
C ALA A 195 -3.89 -10.20 21.16
N TYR A 196 -3.83 -9.06 20.45
CA TYR A 196 -2.65 -8.20 20.45
C TYR A 196 -2.32 -7.64 21.84
N GLN A 197 -3.34 -7.18 22.60
CA GLN A 197 -3.15 -6.69 23.97
C GLN A 197 -2.60 -7.78 24.90
N GLN A 198 -3.13 -9.00 24.79
CA GLN A 198 -2.60 -10.15 25.53
C GLN A 198 -1.17 -10.50 25.13
N ALA A 199 -0.82 -10.39 23.84
CA ALA A 199 0.52 -10.65 23.35
C ALA A 199 1.56 -9.67 23.93
N ILE A 200 1.23 -8.38 24.02
CA ILE A 200 2.15 -7.36 24.54
C ILE A 200 2.18 -7.28 26.07
N HIS A 201 1.11 -7.74 26.73
CA HIS A 201 0.97 -7.80 28.19
C HIS A 201 0.57 -9.22 28.60
N PRO A 202 1.47 -10.21 28.48
CA PRO A 202 1.16 -11.56 28.90
C PRO A 202 0.83 -11.58 30.40
N PRO A 203 -0.17 -12.37 30.84
CA PRO A 203 -0.55 -12.45 32.25
C PRO A 203 0.66 -12.86 33.10
N GLN A 204 0.90 -12.14 34.19
CA GLN A 204 1.98 -12.46 35.14
C GLN A 204 1.74 -13.80 35.87
N GLU A 205 0.50 -14.29 35.87
CA GLU A 205 0.06 -15.42 36.70
C GLU A 205 0.45 -16.82 36.17
N GLU A 206 0.96 -16.96 34.94
CA GLU A 206 1.49 -18.25 34.45
C GLU A 206 2.96 -18.50 34.83
N PHE A 207 3.64 -17.50 35.42
CA PHE A 207 5.02 -17.63 35.91
C PHE A 207 5.06 -17.66 37.44
N GLY A 208 4.12 -18.38 38.06
CA GLY A 208 4.36 -18.89 39.41
C GLY A 208 5.66 -19.67 39.40
N ALA A 209 6.63 -19.26 40.23
CA ALA A 209 7.92 -19.93 40.38
C ALA A 209 7.70 -21.45 40.35
N ILE A 210 8.19 -22.13 39.30
CA ILE A 210 8.17 -23.59 39.26
C ILE A 210 8.94 -24.02 40.51
N ASN A 211 8.20 -24.55 41.49
CA ASN A 211 8.81 -25.05 42.69
C ASN A 211 9.75 -26.17 42.26
N TRP A 212 11.04 -26.02 42.51
CA TRP A 212 12.05 -27.02 42.19
C TRP A 212 11.72 -28.43 42.72
N ARG A 213 10.81 -28.53 43.70
CA ARG A 213 10.24 -29.77 44.22
C ARG A 213 9.27 -30.49 43.27
N ALA A 214 8.85 -29.87 42.17
CA ALA A 214 7.95 -30.46 41.18
C ALA A 214 8.68 -31.34 40.15
N PHE A 215 10.01 -31.38 40.16
CA PHE A 215 10.78 -32.32 39.36
C PHE A 215 10.83 -33.68 40.07
N PRO A 216 10.28 -34.76 39.47
CA PRO A 216 10.47 -36.10 40.00
C PRO A 216 11.93 -36.49 39.83
N TYR A 217 12.66 -36.58 40.94
CA TYR A 217 13.94 -37.30 40.98
C TYR A 217 13.61 -38.80 40.97
N ASN A 218 13.69 -39.44 39.81
CA ASN A 218 13.77 -40.90 39.68
C ASN A 218 15.24 -41.31 39.60
#